data_AF-J0JBH3-F1
#
_entry.id   AF-J0JBH3-F1
#
_cell.length_a   1.000
_cell.length_b   1.000
_cell.length_c   1.000
_cell.angle_alpha   90.00
_cell.angle_beta   90.00
_cell.angle_gamma   90.00
#
_symmetry.space_group_name_H-M   'P 1'
#
loop_
_entity.id
_entity.type
_entity.pdbx_description
1 polymer ?
#
loop_
_entity_poly.entity_id
_entity_poly.type
_entity_poly.pdbx_seq_one_letter_code
_entity_poly.pdbx_strand_id
1 'polypeptide(L)'
;MTQEELDALMNGGDLENLEALEAKEKAKEEAKEETKEEPKESKENSGSSEKMTVKKEDAEKYGKISPNEWPPPPPTEEHKVVHQLDDVTRDSEVKATQIFDQLDLIGSSAEKIAKMVKKIQEPLQKHQEIFDNLHAHFPHVESFKTALNEQQEILNALKSIEEEATNCSDSSMQAMDIMQFQDIHRQKIERVVNVMRALSQYMNSLFEGKIDDSKRVSSATFITGDDDKDLASADDIEALIASFGAK
;
A
#
# COMPACT_ATOMS: atom_id res chain seq x y z
N MET A 1 -12.47 19.89 2.24
CA MET A 1 -13.44 20.03 1.16
C MET A 1 -14.03 21.42 1.21
N THR A 2 -13.77 22.22 0.19
CA THR A 2 -14.43 23.52 0.02
C THR A 2 -15.83 23.29 -0.58
N GLN A 3 -16.76 24.23 -0.39
CA GLN A 3 -18.15 24.10 -0.87
C GLN A 3 -18.25 23.95 -2.39
N GLU A 4 -17.23 24.40 -3.12
CA GLU A 4 -17.13 24.31 -4.59
C GLU A 4 -16.88 22.87 -5.08
N GLU A 5 -16.15 22.07 -4.28
CA GLU A 5 -15.85 20.66 -4.60
C GLU A 5 -17.06 19.73 -4.35
N LEU A 6 -17.93 20.11 -3.41
CA LEU A 6 -19.17 19.38 -3.10
C LEU A 6 -20.27 19.64 -4.13
N ASP A 7 -20.34 20.86 -4.68
CA ASP A 7 -21.28 21.22 -5.76
C ASP A 7 -20.91 20.56 -7.10
N ALA A 8 -19.60 20.40 -7.39
CA ALA A 8 -19.13 19.69 -8.58
C ALA A 8 -19.46 18.18 -8.53
N LEU A 9 -19.54 17.61 -7.33
CA LEU A 9 -19.87 16.19 -7.12
C LEU A 9 -21.38 15.92 -7.18
N MET A 10 -22.21 16.90 -6.78
CA MET A 10 -23.67 16.77 -6.79
C MET A 10 -24.31 17.00 -8.16
N ASN A 11 -23.65 17.73 -9.06
CA ASN A 11 -24.24 18.13 -10.33
C ASN A 11 -23.81 17.22 -11.51
N GLY A 12 -24.10 15.91 -11.39
CA GLY A 12 -24.35 15.01 -12.53
C GLY A 12 -23.16 14.65 -13.41
N GLY A 13 -22.79 13.36 -13.39
CA GLY A 13 -21.69 12.80 -14.15
C GLY A 13 -21.70 13.12 -15.64
N ASP A 14 -20.59 13.68 -16.11
CA ASP A 14 -20.26 13.79 -17.51
C ASP A 14 -19.00 12.95 -17.77
N LEU A 15 -19.20 11.80 -18.40
CA LEU A 15 -18.22 10.73 -18.60
C LEU A 15 -17.12 11.13 -19.60
N GLU A 16 -17.25 12.27 -20.27
CA GLU A 16 -16.37 12.72 -21.35
C GLU A 16 -15.11 13.46 -20.84
N ASN A 17 -15.08 13.93 -19.58
CA ASN A 17 -13.92 14.67 -19.06
C ASN A 17 -12.82 13.78 -18.46
N LEU A 18 -13.06 12.47 -18.33
CA LEU A 18 -12.09 11.49 -17.80
C LEU A 18 -11.04 11.08 -18.85
N GLU A 19 -11.42 11.00 -20.13
CA GLU A 19 -10.48 10.70 -21.24
C GLU A 19 -9.44 11.82 -21.45
N ALA A 20 -9.81 13.08 -21.16
CA ALA A 20 -8.90 14.21 -21.29
C ALA A 20 -7.78 14.22 -20.23
N LEU A 21 -8.01 13.57 -19.08
CA LEU A 21 -7.01 13.41 -18.02
C LEU A 21 -6.06 12.23 -18.32
N GLU A 22 -6.57 11.13 -18.87
CA GLU A 22 -5.75 9.98 -19.31
C GLU A 22 -4.77 10.33 -20.44
N ALA A 23 -5.14 11.26 -21.34
CA ALA A 23 -4.27 11.70 -22.44
C ALA A 23 -3.08 12.58 -21.98
N LYS A 24 -3.21 13.31 -20.87
CA LYS A 24 -2.12 14.11 -20.29
C LYS A 24 -1.15 13.28 -19.45
N GLU A 25 -1.57 12.12 -18.93
CA GLU A 25 -0.74 11.24 -18.11
C GLU A 25 0.25 10.40 -18.94
N LYS A 26 -0.12 9.95 -20.15
CA LYS A 26 0.79 9.20 -21.05
C LYS A 26 2.06 9.99 -21.44
N ALA A 27 1.96 11.32 -21.55
CA ALA A 27 3.11 12.16 -21.92
C ALA A 27 4.16 12.31 -20.81
N LYS A 28 3.85 11.92 -19.56
CA LYS A 28 4.78 12.00 -18.42
C LYS A 28 5.49 10.68 -18.12
N GLU A 29 4.94 9.55 -18.57
CA GLU A 29 5.49 8.20 -18.36
C GLU A 29 6.65 7.87 -19.31
N GLU A 30 6.70 8.43 -20.53
CA GLU A 30 7.71 8.07 -21.54
C GLU A 30 9.12 8.67 -21.30
N ALA A 31 9.33 9.47 -20.25
CA ALA A 31 10.59 10.21 -20.06
C ALA A 31 11.56 9.61 -19.01
N LYS A 32 11.28 8.46 -18.38
CA LYS A 32 12.09 7.97 -17.25
C LYS A 32 12.49 6.49 -17.21
N GLU A 33 12.26 5.70 -18.24
CA GLU A 33 12.85 4.36 -18.34
C GLU A 33 14.05 4.36 -19.28
N GLU A 34 15.26 4.41 -18.71
CA GLU A 34 16.41 3.60 -19.13
C GLU A 34 17.53 3.80 -18.10
N THR A 35 17.79 2.80 -17.26
CA THR A 35 19.13 2.20 -17.01
C THR A 35 18.97 1.05 -16.01
N LYS A 36 19.22 -0.18 -16.48
CA LYS A 36 19.42 -1.39 -15.67
C LYS A 36 20.79 -1.34 -14.99
N GLU A 37 20.87 -1.51 -13.67
CA GLU A 37 22.03 -2.11 -13.02
C GLU A 37 21.58 -3.03 -11.86
N GLU A 38 22.11 -4.26 -11.87
CA GLU A 38 21.96 -5.27 -10.82
C GLU A 38 22.73 -4.86 -9.55
N PRO A 39 22.22 -5.11 -8.32
CA PRO A 39 23.01 -4.86 -7.12
C PRO A 39 23.85 -6.10 -6.76
N LYS A 40 25.17 -5.92 -6.77
CA LYS A 40 26.13 -6.78 -6.04
C LYS A 40 26.06 -6.48 -4.54
N GLU A 41 26.12 -7.56 -3.75
CA GLU A 41 26.25 -7.55 -2.29
C GLU A 41 27.46 -6.75 -1.80
N SER A 42 27.25 -5.99 -0.72
CA SER A 42 28.28 -5.66 0.26
C SER A 42 27.68 -5.66 1.67
N LYS A 43 28.44 -6.29 2.58
CA LYS A 43 28.11 -6.52 3.99
C LYS A 43 28.43 -5.31 4.88
N GLU A 44 27.80 -5.33 6.07
CA GLU A 44 28.10 -4.62 7.34
C GLU A 44 27.60 -3.17 7.47
N ASN A 45 27.02 -2.69 8.58
CA ASN A 45 26.60 -3.28 9.86
C ASN A 45 25.59 -2.33 10.59
N SER A 46 24.65 -2.95 11.29
CA SER A 46 23.83 -2.53 12.46
C SER A 46 23.48 -1.06 12.75
N GLY A 47 22.17 -0.80 12.82
CA GLY A 47 21.56 0.33 13.53
C GLY A 47 20.03 0.21 13.57
N SER A 48 19.51 -0.76 14.32
CA SER A 48 18.10 -0.93 14.75
C SER A 48 17.01 -0.30 13.86
N SER A 49 16.88 -0.76 12.62
CA SER A 49 15.60 -0.67 11.91
C SER A 49 14.72 -1.79 12.49
N GLU A 50 13.78 -1.42 13.36
CA GLU A 50 12.72 -2.30 13.79
C GLU A 50 11.91 -2.64 12.54
N LYS A 51 12.30 -3.74 11.89
CA LYS A 51 11.65 -4.28 10.70
C LYS A 51 10.18 -4.41 11.04
N MET A 52 9.34 -3.69 10.30
CA MET A 52 7.89 -3.76 10.41
C MET A 52 7.49 -5.24 10.23
N THR A 53 7.30 -5.93 11.36
CA THR A 53 7.00 -7.35 11.38
C THR A 53 5.48 -7.46 11.38
N VAL A 54 4.94 -7.88 10.24
CA VAL A 54 3.54 -8.32 10.17
C VAL A 54 3.39 -9.41 11.23
N LYS A 55 2.39 -9.28 12.12
CA LYS A 55 2.16 -10.28 13.15
C LYS A 55 1.95 -11.61 12.45
N LYS A 56 2.56 -12.66 12.98
CA LYS A 56 2.55 -14.00 12.37
C LYS A 56 1.11 -14.51 12.15
N GLU A 57 0.22 -14.13 13.06
CA GLU A 57 -1.23 -14.37 13.03
C GLU A 57 -1.91 -13.75 11.78
N ASP A 58 -1.56 -12.51 11.44
CA ASP A 58 -2.11 -11.80 10.27
C ASP A 58 -1.55 -12.34 8.95
N ALA A 59 -0.30 -12.81 8.96
CA ALA A 59 0.34 -13.42 7.80
C ALA A 59 -0.15 -14.86 7.53
N GLU A 60 -0.48 -15.61 8.58
CA GLU A 60 -1.02 -16.97 8.48
C GLU A 60 -2.46 -16.97 7.92
N LYS A 61 -3.21 -15.87 8.06
CA LYS A 61 -4.57 -15.67 7.51
C LYS A 61 -4.66 -15.80 5.99
N TYR A 62 -3.58 -15.53 5.25
CA TYR A 62 -3.60 -15.48 3.78
C TYR A 62 -3.12 -16.77 3.09
N GLY A 63 -2.76 -17.81 3.86
CA GLY A 63 -2.31 -19.10 3.32
C GLY A 63 -1.01 -19.02 2.51
N LYS A 64 -0.31 -20.16 2.34
CA LYS A 64 0.84 -20.24 1.43
C LYS A 64 0.38 -20.78 0.10
N ILE A 65 0.57 -20.04 -0.98
CA ILE A 65 0.33 -20.53 -2.34
C ILE A 65 1.64 -21.15 -2.84
N SER A 66 1.69 -22.48 -2.94
CA SER A 66 2.78 -23.20 -3.60
C SER A 66 2.60 -23.11 -5.11
N PRO A 67 3.55 -22.54 -5.87
CA PRO A 67 3.43 -22.38 -7.33
C PRO A 67 3.34 -23.70 -8.13
N ASN A 68 3.68 -24.83 -7.51
CA ASN A 68 3.88 -26.12 -8.19
C ASN A 68 2.77 -27.16 -7.98
N GLU A 69 1.69 -26.85 -7.25
CA GLU A 69 0.60 -27.81 -7.02
C GLU A 69 -0.55 -27.57 -7.98
N TRP A 70 -0.72 -28.52 -8.92
CA TRP A 70 -1.84 -28.58 -9.85
C TRP A 70 -2.61 -29.90 -9.66
N PRO A 71 -3.95 -29.88 -9.65
CA PRO A 71 -4.82 -28.71 -9.70
C PRO A 71 -4.74 -27.88 -8.40
N PRO A 72 -4.94 -26.55 -8.47
CA PRO A 72 -4.94 -25.72 -7.29
C PRO A 72 -6.01 -26.20 -6.30
N PRO A 73 -5.74 -26.11 -4.98
CA PRO A 73 -6.73 -26.49 -3.98
C PRO A 73 -8.04 -25.70 -4.19
N PRO A 74 -9.20 -26.29 -3.89
CA PRO A 74 -10.49 -25.65 -4.09
C PRO A 74 -10.51 -24.28 -3.38
N PRO A 75 -11.07 -23.22 -4.01
CA PRO A 75 -10.98 -21.87 -3.46
C PRO A 75 -11.66 -21.79 -2.09
N THR A 76 -10.89 -21.70 -1.02
CA THR A 76 -11.37 -21.27 0.29
C THR A 76 -11.56 -19.75 0.27
N GLU A 77 -12.27 -19.16 1.25
CA GLU A 77 -12.43 -17.69 1.36
C GLU A 77 -11.08 -16.95 1.26
N GLU A 78 -10.02 -17.56 1.79
CA GLU A 78 -8.63 -17.06 1.74
C GLU A 78 -8.02 -17.05 0.33
N HIS A 79 -8.55 -17.81 -0.62
CA HIS A 79 -8.01 -17.93 -2.00
C HIS A 79 -8.84 -17.11 -3.01
N LYS A 80 -9.88 -16.42 -2.52
CA LYS A 80 -10.69 -15.53 -3.34
C LYS A 80 -10.00 -14.17 -3.42
N VAL A 81 -9.31 -13.94 -4.54
CA VAL A 81 -8.60 -12.69 -4.84
C VAL A 81 -9.45 -11.44 -4.61
N VAL A 82 -10.76 -11.51 -4.90
CA VAL A 82 -11.70 -10.42 -4.62
C VAL A 82 -11.80 -10.08 -3.14
N HIS A 83 -11.91 -11.08 -2.25
CA HIS A 83 -11.97 -10.86 -0.80
C HIS A 83 -10.65 -10.35 -0.24
N GLN A 84 -9.51 -10.84 -0.77
CA GLN A 84 -8.19 -10.33 -0.39
C GLN A 84 -8.03 -8.85 -0.76
N LEU A 85 -8.46 -8.45 -1.95
CA LEU A 85 -8.41 -7.04 -2.37
C LEU A 85 -9.32 -6.15 -1.51
N ASP A 86 -10.51 -6.62 -1.14
CA ASP A 86 -11.42 -5.90 -0.22
C ASP A 86 -10.86 -5.79 1.21
N ASP A 87 -10.15 -6.81 1.69
CA ASP A 87 -9.50 -6.75 3.00
C ASP A 87 -8.29 -5.79 2.96
N VAL A 88 -7.52 -5.79 1.87
CA VAL A 88 -6.40 -4.84 1.67
C VAL A 88 -6.90 -3.39 1.61
N THR A 89 -8.03 -3.11 0.95
CA THR A 89 -8.57 -1.73 0.91
C THR A 89 -9.01 -1.27 2.30
N ARG A 90 -9.74 -2.12 3.03
CA ARG A 90 -10.21 -1.82 4.40
C ARG A 90 -9.06 -1.61 5.38
N ASP A 91 -8.09 -2.51 5.39
CA ASP A 91 -6.95 -2.42 6.30
C ASP A 91 -6.07 -1.21 5.96
N SER A 92 -5.89 -0.92 4.66
CA SER A 92 -5.16 0.26 4.21
C SER A 92 -5.86 1.55 4.64
N GLU A 93 -7.19 1.63 4.60
CA GLU A 93 -7.96 2.79 5.06
C GLU A 93 -7.75 3.05 6.57
N VAL A 94 -7.85 2.02 7.40
CA VAL A 94 -7.62 2.16 8.85
C VAL A 94 -6.19 2.61 9.14
N LYS A 95 -5.21 2.04 8.42
CA LYS A 95 -3.81 2.49 8.52
C LYS A 95 -3.61 3.89 7.99
N ALA A 96 -4.39 4.30 6.99
CA ALA A 96 -4.35 5.64 6.44
C ALA A 96 -4.62 6.67 7.53
N THR A 97 -5.75 6.48 8.20
CA THR A 97 -6.23 7.34 9.29
C THR A 97 -5.20 7.41 10.42
N GLN A 98 -4.61 6.28 10.80
CA GLN A 98 -3.58 6.26 11.84
C GLN A 98 -2.35 7.09 11.48
N ILE A 99 -1.93 7.09 10.21
CA ILE A 99 -0.79 7.91 9.78
C ILE A 99 -1.20 9.39 9.77
N PHE A 100 -2.41 9.74 9.31
CA PHE A 100 -2.91 11.12 9.39
C PHE A 100 -2.93 11.65 10.82
N ASP A 101 -3.48 10.89 11.76
CA ASP A 101 -3.49 11.26 13.18
C ASP A 101 -2.07 11.50 13.70
N GLN A 102 -1.12 10.67 13.25
CA GLN A 102 0.26 10.77 13.69
C GLN A 102 1.00 11.95 13.05
N LEU A 103 0.75 12.25 11.78
CA LEU A 103 1.25 13.45 11.10
C LEU A 103 0.70 14.71 11.78
N ASP A 104 -0.57 14.71 12.19
CA ASP A 104 -1.17 15.85 12.89
C ASP A 104 -0.55 16.06 14.28
N LEU A 105 -0.30 14.96 15.01
CA LEU A 105 0.43 15.00 16.26
C LEU A 105 1.87 15.52 16.10
N ILE A 106 2.56 15.15 15.02
CA ILE A 106 3.91 15.64 14.70
C ILE A 106 3.85 17.15 14.42
N GLY A 107 2.96 17.61 13.53
CA GLY A 107 2.81 19.03 13.19
C GLY A 107 2.47 19.88 14.42
N SER A 108 1.48 19.44 15.21
CA SER A 108 1.12 20.08 16.47
C SER A 108 2.26 20.13 17.48
N SER A 109 3.11 19.09 17.53
CA SER A 109 4.27 19.05 18.43
C SER A 109 5.39 19.97 17.95
N ALA A 110 5.64 20.03 16.65
CA ALA A 110 6.58 20.94 16.03
C ALA A 110 6.23 22.41 16.30
N GLU A 111 4.96 22.78 16.16
CA GLU A 111 4.48 24.12 16.54
C GLU A 111 4.72 24.44 18.02
N LYS A 112 4.47 23.47 18.92
CA LYS A 112 4.70 23.66 20.36
C LYS A 112 6.18 23.88 20.63
N ILE A 113 7.07 23.13 19.97
CA ILE A 113 8.52 23.31 20.07
C ILE A 113 8.90 24.74 19.63
N ALA A 114 8.44 25.19 18.46
CA ALA A 114 8.71 26.54 17.97
C ALA A 114 8.23 27.63 18.97
N LYS A 115 7.03 27.46 19.55
CA LYS A 115 6.51 28.37 20.59
C LYS A 115 7.36 28.36 21.86
N MET A 116 7.86 27.20 22.30
CA MET A 116 8.74 27.09 23.47
C MET A 116 10.11 27.73 23.22
N VAL A 117 10.68 27.53 22.03
CA VAL A 117 11.94 28.17 21.63
C VAL A 117 11.83 29.69 21.73
N LYS A 118 10.77 30.30 21.16
CA LYS A 118 10.55 31.75 21.24
C LYS A 118 10.47 32.27 22.68
N LYS A 119 9.78 31.52 23.57
CA LYS A 119 9.70 31.88 25.00
C LYS A 119 11.04 31.87 25.72
N ILE A 120 11.99 31.03 25.30
CA ILE A 120 13.35 30.98 25.85
C ILE A 120 14.22 32.07 25.24
N GLN A 121 14.05 32.32 23.94
CA GLN A 121 14.87 33.27 23.17
C GLN A 121 14.68 34.71 23.63
N GLU A 122 13.45 35.13 23.96
CA GLU A 122 13.14 36.49 24.42
C GLU A 122 13.92 36.93 25.69
N PRO A 123 13.92 36.17 26.80
CA PRO A 123 14.77 36.47 27.96
C PRO A 123 16.27 36.45 27.63
N LEU A 124 16.72 35.49 26.80
CA LEU A 124 18.13 35.38 26.43
C LEU A 124 18.62 36.59 25.62
N GLN A 125 17.78 37.19 24.76
CA GLN A 125 18.14 38.42 24.07
C GLN A 125 18.34 39.59 25.04
N LYS A 126 17.48 39.72 26.07
CA LYS A 126 17.66 40.75 27.12
C LYS A 126 18.93 40.54 27.94
N HIS A 127 19.22 39.28 28.29
CA HIS A 127 20.45 38.94 28.99
C HIS A 127 21.70 39.25 28.14
N GLN A 128 21.61 39.11 26.81
CA GLN A 128 22.70 39.47 25.90
C GLN A 128 23.03 40.97 26.00
N GLU A 129 22.02 41.85 25.96
CA GLU A 129 22.22 43.29 26.15
C GLU A 129 22.89 43.63 27.51
N ILE A 130 22.51 42.90 28.56
CA ILE A 130 23.11 43.04 29.90
C ILE A 130 24.59 42.64 29.87
N PHE A 131 24.93 41.51 29.24
CA PHE A 131 26.30 41.05 29.11
C PHE A 131 27.15 41.94 28.22
N ASP A 132 26.59 42.49 27.14
CA ASP A 132 27.26 43.50 26.30
C ASP A 132 27.62 44.73 27.12
N ASN A 133 26.69 45.22 27.94
CA ASN A 133 26.91 46.37 28.81
C ASN A 133 27.98 46.09 29.89
N LEU A 134 27.88 44.94 30.56
CA LEU A 134 28.86 44.49 31.55
C LEU A 134 30.26 44.33 30.95
N HIS A 135 30.38 43.72 29.77
CA HIS A 135 31.66 43.55 29.10
C HIS A 135 32.27 44.89 28.68
N ALA A 136 31.45 45.84 28.21
CA ALA A 136 31.89 47.18 27.84
C ALA A 136 32.42 47.98 29.05
N HIS A 137 31.76 47.87 30.21
CA HIS A 137 32.18 48.56 31.44
C HIS A 137 33.31 47.86 32.20
N PHE A 138 33.44 46.53 32.05
CA PHE A 138 34.46 45.71 32.73
C PHE A 138 35.24 44.83 31.73
N PRO A 139 36.02 45.43 30.81
CA PRO A 139 36.67 44.70 29.71
C PRO A 139 37.76 43.72 30.17
N HIS A 140 38.28 43.88 31.39
CA HIS A 140 39.31 43.01 31.96
C HIS A 140 38.74 41.78 32.70
N VAL A 141 37.42 41.65 32.79
CA VAL A 141 36.76 40.48 33.40
C VAL A 141 36.47 39.46 32.30
N GLU A 142 37.35 38.47 32.19
CA GLU A 142 37.28 37.43 31.15
C GLU A 142 35.99 36.61 31.21
N SER A 143 35.44 36.37 32.41
CA SER A 143 34.20 35.62 32.59
C SER A 143 32.99 36.23 31.89
N PHE A 144 32.92 37.57 31.75
CA PHE A 144 31.83 38.21 31.01
C PHE A 144 31.94 37.96 29.50
N LYS A 145 33.16 37.97 28.97
CA LYS A 145 33.40 37.64 27.56
C LYS A 145 33.03 36.19 27.26
N THR A 146 33.40 35.26 28.15
CA THR A 146 33.06 33.84 28.01
C THR A 146 31.55 33.62 28.06
N ALA A 147 30.86 34.19 29.06
CA ALA A 147 29.40 34.07 29.18
C ALA A 147 28.66 34.64 27.96
N LEU A 148 29.14 35.75 27.40
CA LEU A 148 28.58 36.37 26.20
C LEU A 148 28.71 35.46 24.97
N ASN A 149 29.88 34.83 24.79
CA ASN A 149 30.10 33.86 23.72
C ASN A 149 29.21 32.61 23.88
N GLU A 150 29.17 32.02 25.08
CA GLU A 150 28.31 30.86 25.38
C GLU A 150 26.84 31.18 25.10
N GLN A 151 26.41 32.39 25.45
CA GLN A 151 25.04 32.82 25.20
C GLN A 151 24.72 32.99 23.71
N GLN A 152 25.68 33.50 22.93
CA GLN A 152 25.54 33.58 21.49
C GLN A 152 25.44 32.20 20.84
N GLU A 153 26.21 31.23 21.33
CA GLU A 153 26.13 29.83 20.90
C GLU A 153 24.76 29.22 21.22
N ILE A 154 24.23 29.45 22.43
CA ILE A 154 22.88 28.99 22.81
C ILE A 154 21.80 29.62 21.91
N LEU A 155 21.90 30.92 21.62
CA LEU A 155 20.95 31.61 20.73
C LEU A 155 21.01 31.06 19.29
N ASN A 156 22.20 30.71 18.80
CA ASN A 156 22.34 30.08 17.49
C ASN A 156 21.76 28.66 17.48
N ALA A 157 22.01 27.86 18.52
CA ALA A 157 21.41 26.53 18.66
C ALA A 157 19.88 26.59 18.72
N LEU A 158 19.31 27.57 19.44
CA LEU A 158 17.86 27.79 19.48
C LEU A 158 17.27 28.14 18.10
N LYS A 159 17.95 28.97 17.31
CA LYS A 159 17.52 29.27 15.93
C LYS A 159 17.49 28.02 15.06
N SER A 160 18.52 27.18 15.15
CA SER A 160 18.55 25.90 14.42
C SER A 160 17.40 24.97 14.86
N ILE A 161 17.09 24.90 16.16
CA ILE A 161 15.94 24.12 16.64
C ILE A 161 14.61 24.68 16.11
N GLU A 162 14.45 26.01 16.04
CA GLU A 162 13.27 26.64 15.46
C GLU A 162 13.09 26.32 13.97
N GLU A 163 14.20 26.37 13.21
CA GLU A 163 14.21 26.03 11.79
C GLU A 163 13.87 24.56 11.56
N GLU A 164 14.48 23.64 12.30
CA GLU A 164 14.16 22.20 12.23
C GLU A 164 12.72 21.91 12.64
N ALA A 165 12.18 22.59 13.66
CA ALA A 165 10.79 22.45 14.04
C ALA A 165 9.85 22.94 12.92
N THR A 166 10.18 24.05 12.26
CA THR A 166 9.39 24.57 11.13
C THR A 166 9.44 23.60 9.95
N ASN A 167 10.63 23.10 9.59
CA ASN A 167 10.81 22.11 8.55
C ASN A 167 10.06 20.81 8.83
N CYS A 168 10.02 20.38 10.10
CA CYS A 168 9.26 19.19 10.52
C CYS A 168 7.75 19.41 10.34
N SER A 169 7.24 20.59 10.70
CA SER A 169 5.84 20.97 10.48
C SER A 169 5.49 20.96 8.99
N ASP A 170 6.33 21.58 8.16
CA ASP A 170 6.12 21.66 6.71
C ASP A 170 6.20 20.27 6.06
N SER A 171 7.16 19.44 6.47
CA SER A 171 7.29 18.06 5.99
C SER A 171 6.09 17.21 6.37
N SER A 172 5.52 17.42 7.57
CA SER A 172 4.29 16.73 8.00
C SER A 172 3.11 17.12 7.11
N MET A 173 2.95 18.41 6.79
CA MET A 173 1.92 18.90 5.89
C MET A 173 2.09 18.33 4.47
N GLN A 174 3.30 18.33 3.93
CA GLN A 174 3.60 17.73 2.62
C GLN A 174 3.32 16.22 2.61
N ALA A 175 3.65 15.50 3.69
CA ALA A 175 3.35 14.08 3.81
C ALA A 175 1.84 13.81 3.82
N MET A 176 1.05 14.67 4.48
CA MET A 176 -0.42 14.59 4.43
C MET A 176 -0.96 14.78 3.01
N ASP A 177 -0.40 15.72 2.24
CA ASP A 177 -0.79 15.94 0.84
C ASP A 177 -0.46 14.74 -0.04
N ILE A 178 0.73 14.15 0.10
CA ILE A 178 1.12 12.92 -0.61
C ILE A 178 0.20 11.76 -0.19
N MET A 179 -0.19 11.70 1.08
CA MET A 179 -1.03 10.63 1.58
C MET A 179 -2.46 10.67 1.02
N GLN A 180 -2.93 11.83 0.55
CA GLN A 180 -4.20 11.91 -0.19
C GLN A 180 -4.19 11.05 -1.47
N PHE A 181 -3.03 10.79 -2.09
CA PHE A 181 -2.92 9.86 -3.21
C PHE A 181 -3.24 8.41 -2.82
N GLN A 182 -3.32 8.05 -1.54
CA GLN A 182 -3.77 6.74 -1.11
C GLN A 182 -5.23 6.48 -1.49
N ASP A 183 -6.10 7.50 -1.45
CA ASP A 183 -7.50 7.31 -1.83
C ASP A 183 -7.62 6.93 -3.31
N ILE A 184 -6.75 7.44 -4.18
CA ILE A 184 -6.67 7.04 -5.59
C ILE A 184 -6.34 5.54 -5.71
N HIS A 185 -5.44 5.01 -4.88
CA HIS A 185 -5.11 3.58 -4.89
C HIS A 185 -6.29 2.72 -4.42
N ARG A 186 -7.03 3.17 -3.40
CA ARG A 186 -8.27 2.53 -2.94
C ARG A 186 -9.28 2.43 -4.08
N GLN A 187 -9.55 3.55 -4.77
CA GLN A 187 -10.48 3.59 -5.92
C GLN A 187 -10.03 2.68 -7.07
N LYS A 188 -8.73 2.64 -7.38
CA LYS A 188 -8.18 1.73 -8.41
C LYS A 188 -8.41 0.26 -8.04
N ILE A 189 -8.22 -0.12 -6.77
CA ILE A 189 -8.50 -1.49 -6.31
C ILE A 189 -10.00 -1.79 -6.39
N GLU A 190 -10.88 -0.88 -5.97
CA GLU A 190 -12.35 -1.05 -6.09
C GLU A 190 -12.77 -1.29 -7.55
N ARG A 191 -12.20 -0.54 -8.50
CA ARG A 191 -12.44 -0.74 -9.93
C ARG A 191 -12.02 -2.13 -10.39
N VAL A 192 -10.81 -2.58 -10.00
CA VAL A 192 -10.31 -3.93 -10.32
C VAL A 192 -11.21 -5.01 -9.71
N VAL A 193 -11.62 -4.85 -8.45
CA VAL A 193 -12.53 -5.78 -7.77
C VAL A 193 -13.86 -5.89 -8.51
N ASN A 194 -14.44 -4.77 -8.94
CA ASN A 194 -15.69 -4.78 -9.71
C ASN A 194 -15.53 -5.48 -11.06
N VAL A 195 -14.43 -5.24 -11.77
CA VAL A 195 -14.10 -5.95 -13.01
C VAL A 195 -13.94 -7.46 -12.78
N MET A 196 -13.25 -7.87 -11.70
CA MET A 196 -13.08 -9.28 -11.35
C MET A 196 -14.41 -9.96 -11.01
N ARG A 197 -15.31 -9.27 -10.29
CA ARG A 197 -16.68 -9.75 -10.03
C ARG A 197 -17.48 -9.92 -11.32
N ALA A 198 -17.41 -8.94 -12.22
CA ALA A 198 -18.08 -9.00 -13.52
C ALA A 198 -17.52 -10.13 -14.40
N LEU A 199 -16.20 -10.34 -14.41
CA LEU A 199 -15.55 -11.45 -15.12
C LEU A 199 -16.01 -12.81 -14.59
N SER A 200 -16.11 -12.98 -13.27
CA SER A 200 -16.63 -14.21 -12.67
C SER A 200 -18.08 -14.47 -13.07
N GLN A 201 -18.93 -13.45 -13.03
CA GLN A 201 -20.34 -13.56 -13.48
C GLN A 201 -20.43 -13.88 -14.96
N TYR A 202 -19.62 -13.23 -15.80
CA TYR A 202 -19.57 -13.47 -17.23
C TYR A 202 -19.12 -14.90 -17.55
N MET A 203 -18.09 -15.42 -16.86
CA MET A 203 -17.64 -16.81 -16.99
C MET A 203 -18.74 -17.79 -16.58
N ASN A 204 -19.38 -17.56 -15.43
CA ASN A 204 -20.51 -18.39 -15.01
C ASN A 204 -21.65 -18.37 -16.04
N SER A 205 -21.98 -17.19 -16.60
CA SER A 205 -23.01 -17.06 -17.64
C SER A 205 -22.63 -17.71 -18.96
N LEU A 206 -21.36 -17.69 -19.36
CA LEU A 206 -20.86 -18.41 -20.55
C LEU A 206 -21.03 -19.93 -20.40
N PHE A 207 -20.83 -20.46 -19.19
CA PHE A 207 -21.00 -21.89 -18.89
C PHE A 207 -22.45 -22.29 -18.61
N GLU A 208 -23.31 -21.32 -18.28
CA GLU A 208 -24.75 -21.49 -18.10
C GLU A 208 -25.43 -21.70 -19.47
N GLY A 209 -25.27 -22.89 -20.04
CA GLY A 209 -25.85 -23.21 -21.34
C GLY A 209 -27.38 -23.21 -21.30
N LYS A 210 -28.02 -22.71 -22.37
CA LYS A 210 -29.49 -22.60 -22.52
C LYS A 210 -30.26 -23.93 -22.53
N ILE A 211 -29.57 -25.05 -22.40
CA ILE A 211 -30.13 -26.40 -22.49
C ILE A 211 -30.09 -27.00 -21.08
N ASP A 212 -31.27 -27.35 -20.59
CA ASP A 212 -31.45 -28.18 -19.38
C ASP A 212 -30.55 -29.42 -19.48
N ASP A 213 -29.77 -29.70 -18.43
CA ASP A 213 -28.83 -30.83 -18.39
C ASP A 213 -29.52 -32.16 -18.72
N SER A 214 -30.81 -32.28 -18.42
CA SER A 214 -31.66 -33.42 -18.77
C SER A 214 -31.82 -33.66 -20.28
N LYS A 215 -31.60 -32.62 -21.10
CA LYS A 215 -31.69 -32.64 -22.57
C LYS A 215 -30.32 -32.60 -23.24
N ARG A 216 -29.23 -32.54 -22.48
CA ARG A 216 -27.88 -32.63 -23.04
C ARG A 216 -27.59 -34.08 -23.45
N VAL A 217 -26.92 -34.24 -24.59
CA VAL A 217 -26.41 -35.55 -24.99
C VAL A 217 -25.44 -36.01 -23.92
N SER A 218 -25.60 -37.25 -23.45
CA SER A 218 -24.72 -37.88 -22.47
C SER A 218 -23.26 -37.66 -22.88
N SER A 219 -22.45 -37.11 -21.96
CA SER A 219 -21.03 -36.88 -22.20
C SER A 219 -20.37 -38.16 -22.69
N ALA A 220 -19.78 -38.12 -23.88
CA ALA A 220 -19.07 -39.27 -24.42
C ALA A 220 -17.88 -39.58 -23.51
N THR A 221 -17.90 -40.76 -22.89
CA THR A 221 -16.80 -41.24 -22.04
C THR A 221 -15.65 -41.80 -22.88
N PHE A 222 -15.95 -42.22 -24.11
CA PHE A 222 -14.99 -42.81 -25.04
C PHE A 222 -15.18 -42.22 -26.44
N ILE A 223 -14.08 -42.08 -27.17
CA ILE A 223 -14.08 -41.70 -28.59
C ILE A 223 -13.66 -42.89 -29.47
N THR A 224 -14.06 -42.87 -30.74
CA THR A 224 -13.60 -43.86 -31.72
C THR A 224 -12.07 -43.88 -31.79
N GLY A 225 -11.47 -44.98 -31.35
CA GLY A 225 -10.01 -45.16 -31.25
C GLY A 225 -9.47 -45.28 -29.82
N ASP A 226 -10.30 -45.14 -28.79
CA ASP A 226 -9.91 -45.51 -27.42
C ASP A 226 -9.70 -47.03 -27.30
N ASP A 227 -8.59 -47.43 -26.68
CA ASP A 227 -8.34 -48.82 -26.26
C ASP A 227 -9.24 -49.13 -25.05
N ASP A 228 -10.43 -49.65 -25.33
CA ASP A 228 -11.40 -49.99 -24.31
C ASP A 228 -11.00 -51.32 -23.63
N LYS A 229 -10.41 -51.24 -22.43
CA LYS A 229 -10.07 -52.43 -21.63
C LYS A 229 -11.28 -53.02 -20.89
N ASP A 230 -12.41 -52.32 -20.89
CA ASP A 230 -13.62 -52.72 -20.16
C ASP A 230 -14.73 -53.26 -21.07
N LEU A 231 -14.57 -53.24 -22.40
CA LEU A 231 -15.39 -54.06 -23.30
C LEU A 231 -14.80 -55.46 -23.40
N ALA A 232 -15.52 -56.45 -22.88
CA ALA A 232 -15.23 -57.85 -23.15
C ALA A 232 -15.18 -58.06 -24.68
N SER A 233 -14.03 -58.50 -25.18
CA SER A 233 -13.87 -58.78 -26.60
C SER A 233 -14.81 -59.91 -27.02
N ALA A 234 -15.14 -60.02 -28.31
CA ALA A 234 -15.95 -61.13 -28.80
C ALA A 234 -15.35 -62.50 -28.42
N ASP A 235 -14.02 -62.58 -28.35
CA ASP A 235 -13.28 -63.78 -27.92
C ASP A 235 -13.45 -64.05 -26.41
N ASP A 236 -13.45 -63.00 -25.58
CA ASP A 236 -13.73 -63.14 -24.13
C ASP A 236 -15.16 -63.61 -23.87
N ILE A 237 -16.11 -63.14 -24.69
CA ILE A 237 -17.52 -63.57 -24.64
C ILE A 237 -17.65 -65.04 -25.08
N GLU A 238 -16.95 -65.44 -26.13
CA GLU A 238 -16.97 -66.82 -26.63
C GLU A 238 -16.28 -67.80 -25.67
N ALA A 239 -15.20 -67.38 -25.01
CA ALA A 239 -14.57 -68.12 -23.93
C ALA A 239 -15.50 -68.28 -22.71
N LEU A 240 -16.27 -67.24 -22.37
CA LEU A 240 -17.28 -67.30 -21.31
C LEU A 240 -18.41 -68.27 -21.67
N ILE A 241 -18.92 -68.22 -22.91
CA ILE A 241 -19.95 -69.14 -23.41
C ILE A 241 -19.44 -70.59 -23.38
N ALA A 242 -18.19 -70.84 -23.79
CA ALA A 242 -17.57 -72.16 -23.72
C ALA A 242 -17.43 -72.67 -22.27
N SER A 243 -17.08 -71.78 -21.33
CA SER A 243 -16.96 -72.12 -19.91
C SER A 243 -18.30 -72.47 -19.24
N PHE A 244 -19.41 -71.91 -19.72
CA PHE A 244 -20.76 -72.19 -19.23
C PHE A 244 -21.46 -73.34 -19.97
N GLY A 245 -21.08 -73.63 -21.23
CA GLY A 245 -21.58 -74.75 -22.02
C GLY A 245 -20.93 -76.10 -21.69
N ALA A 246 -19.81 -76.09 -20.96
CA ALA A 246 -19.17 -77.29 -20.42
C ALA A 246 -19.75 -77.65 -19.04
N LYS A 247 -21.00 -78.12 -19.01
CA LYS A 247 -21.60 -78.79 -17.84
C LYS A 247 -22.54 -79.91 -18.24
#